data_AF-A0A1R1YM98-F1
#
_entry.id   AF-A0A1R1YM98-F1
#
_cell.length_a   1.000
_cell.length_b   1.000
_cell.length_c   1.000
_cell.angle_alpha   90.00
_cell.angle_beta   90.00
_cell.angle_gamma   90.00
#
_symmetry.space_group_name_H-M   'P 1'
#
loop_
_entity.id
_entity.type
_entity.pdbx_description
1 polymer ?
#
loop_
_entity_poly.entity_id
_entity_poly.type
_entity_poly.pdbx_seq_one_letter_code
_entity_poly.pdbx_strand_id
1 'polypeptide(L)' 'MIPKTEKRSVNVPPLTELCTRILVAKRDRISDIGDIPVHLLQPVFEKCTPDQLQKIENASPRTHKMIFSFW' A
#
# COMPACT_ATOMS: atom_id res chain seq x y z
N MET A 1 -46.65 16.40 7.48
CA MET A 1 -45.55 15.62 8.10
C MET A 1 -44.58 15.22 6.99
N ILE A 2 -43.38 15.81 6.97
CA ILE A 2 -42.34 15.48 5.97
C ILE A 2 -41.47 14.39 6.61
N PRO A 3 -41.28 13.21 5.99
CA PRO A 3 -40.41 12.19 6.57
C PRO A 3 -38.97 12.70 6.55
N LYS A 4 -38.33 12.69 7.73
CA LYS A 4 -36.92 13.03 7.86
C LYS A 4 -36.12 11.94 7.13
N THR A 5 -35.48 12.30 6.03
CA THR A 5 -34.55 11.42 5.31
C THR A 5 -33.39 11.08 6.24
N GLU A 6 -33.37 9.84 6.72
CA GLU A 6 -32.28 9.25 7.47
C GLU A 6 -31.03 9.24 6.58
N LYS A 7 -30.07 10.13 6.89
CA LYS A 7 -28.77 10.13 6.25
C LYS A 7 -28.04 8.87 6.69
N ARG A 8 -28.15 7.81 5.89
CA ARG A 8 -27.37 6.59 6.08
C ARG A 8 -25.89 6.98 5.99
N SER A 9 -25.23 7.07 7.14
CA SER A 9 -23.80 7.33 7.20
C SER A 9 -23.10 6.07 6.68
N VAL A 10 -22.86 6.03 5.37
CA VAL A 10 -22.05 4.97 4.78
C VAL A 10 -20.64 5.21 5.28
N ASN A 11 -20.17 4.38 6.21
CA ASN A 11 -18.78 4.40 6.65
C ASN A 11 -17.93 3.85 5.51
N VAL A 12 -17.60 4.72 4.55
CA VAL A 12 -16.71 4.38 3.44
C VAL A 12 -15.28 4.47 3.98
N PRO A 13 -14.52 3.37 3.94
CA PRO A 13 -13.13 3.40 4.37
C PRO A 13 -12.34 4.38 3.49
N PRO A 14 -11.30 5.02 4.04
CA PRO A 14 -10.45 5.92 3.27
C PRO A 14 -9.85 5.22 2.03
N LEU A 15 -9.64 5.98 0.96
CA LEU A 15 -9.04 5.46 -0.28
C LEU A 15 -7.68 4.79 0.00
N THR A 16 -6.89 5.35 0.90
CA THR A 16 -5.59 4.82 1.32
C THR A 16 -5.70 3.40 1.88
N GLU A 17 -6.73 3.13 2.69
CA GLU A 17 -6.98 1.79 3.23
C GLU A 17 -7.38 0.80 2.14
N LEU A 18 -8.25 1.21 1.22
CA LEU A 18 -8.68 0.37 0.10
C LEU A 18 -7.51 0.02 -0.82
N CYS A 19 -6.70 1.01 -1.19
CA CYS A 19 -5.49 0.82 -1.99
C CYS A 19 -4.49 -0.10 -1.27
N THR A 20 -4.24 0.13 0.02
CA THR A 20 -3.32 -0.70 0.81
C THR A 20 -3.77 -2.16 0.85
N ARG A 21 -5.07 -2.43 1.05
CA ARG A 21 -5.62 -3.79 1.04
C ARG A 21 -5.38 -4.50 -0.29
N ILE A 22 -5.62 -3.81 -1.40
CA ILE A 22 -5.42 -4.38 -2.74
C ILE A 22 -3.93 -4.63 -2.99
N LEU A 23 -3.06 -3.69 -2.63
CA LEU A 23 -1.61 -3.83 -2.80
C LEU A 23 -1.05 -4.99 -1.97
N VAL A 24 -1.47 -5.15 -0.72
CA VAL A 24 -1.10 -6.29 0.12
C VAL A 24 -1.60 -7.61 -0.48
N ALA A 25 -2.85 -7.66 -0.94
CA ALA A 25 -3.44 -8.86 -1.55
C ALA A 25 -2.79 -9.24 -2.89
N LYS A 26 -2.17 -8.28 -3.57
CA LYS A 26 -1.48 -8.47 -4.86
C LYS A 26 0.03 -8.27 -4.74
N ARG A 27 0.58 -8.36 -3.53
CA ARG A 27 1.99 -8.05 -3.26
C ARG A 27 2.96 -8.85 -4.12
N ASP A 28 2.64 -10.11 -4.42
CA ASP A 28 3.50 -11.01 -5.20
C ASP A 28 3.59 -10.60 -6.68
N ARG A 29 2.77 -9.64 -7.11
CA ARG A 29 2.80 -9.04 -8.45
C ARG A 29 3.46 -7.66 -8.46
N ILE A 30 3.90 -7.15 -7.32
CA ILE A 30 4.60 -5.87 -7.22
C ILE A 30 6.07 -6.14 -7.58
N SER A 31 6.42 -5.91 -8.83
CA SER A 31 7.81 -5.98 -9.30
C SER A 31 8.50 -4.62 -9.34
N ASP A 32 7.74 -3.53 -9.44
CA ASP A 32 8.24 -2.17 -9.52
C ASP A 32 7.23 -1.22 -8.85
N ILE A 33 7.73 -0.22 -8.13
CA ILE A 33 6.94 0.78 -7.42
C ILE A 33 7.05 2.18 -8.08
N GLY A 34 7.95 2.36 -9.04
CA GLY A 34 8.18 3.64 -9.71
C GLY A 34 8.58 4.77 -8.75
N ASP A 35 8.02 5.96 -8.97
CA ASP A 35 8.27 7.18 -8.19
C ASP A 35 7.28 7.38 -7.02
N ILE A 36 6.78 6.28 -6.44
CA ILE A 36 5.83 6.35 -5.32
C ILE A 36 6.58 6.62 -4.01
N PRO A 37 6.10 7.57 -3.17
CA PRO A 37 6.64 7.78 -1.84
C PRO A 37 6.58 6.52 -0.98
N VAL A 38 7.72 6.11 -0.42
CA VAL A 38 7.87 4.86 0.35
C VAL A 38 6.95 4.81 1.57
N HIS A 39 6.66 5.94 2.22
CA HIS A 39 5.77 5.99 3.38
C HIS A 39 4.34 5.49 3.08
N LEU A 40 3.89 5.57 1.83
CA LEU A 40 2.58 5.05 1.41
C LEU A 40 2.60 3.53 1.21
N LEU A 41 3.77 2.97 0.91
CA LEU A 41 3.97 1.55 0.66
C LEU A 41 4.50 0.80 1.87
N GLN A 42 4.93 1.50 2.93
CA GLN A 42 5.34 0.91 4.21
C GLN A 42 4.41 -0.21 4.70
N PRO A 43 3.07 -0.03 4.79
CA PRO A 43 2.18 -1.11 5.26
C PRO A 43 2.11 -2.31 4.30
N VAL A 44 2.48 -2.12 3.03
CA VAL A 44 2.58 -3.19 2.03
C VAL A 44 3.89 -3.94 2.21
N PHE A 45 5.00 -3.21 2.37
CA PHE A 45 6.34 -3.76 2.55
C PHE A 45 6.49 -4.57 3.84
N GLU A 46 5.88 -4.12 4.95
CA GLU A 46 5.83 -4.87 6.21
C GLU A 46 5.16 -6.25 6.08
N LYS A 47 4.33 -6.43 5.04
CA LYS A 47 3.70 -7.72 4.75
C LYS A 47 4.48 -8.53 3.73
N CYS A 48 5.32 -7.93 2.90
CA CYS A 48 6.12 -8.64 1.89
C CYS A 48 7.14 -9.59 2.52
N THR A 49 7.51 -10.64 1.78
CA THR A 49 8.64 -11.51 2.18
C THR A 49 9.96 -10.85 1.80
N PRO A 50 11.08 -11.24 2.43
CA PRO A 50 12.41 -10.70 2.11
C PRO A 50 12.77 -10.82 0.63
N ASP A 51 12.44 -11.95 -0.01
CA ASP A 51 12.68 -12.18 -1.44
C ASP A 51 11.89 -11.21 -2.34
N GLN A 52 10.64 -10.89 -1.95
CA GLN A 52 9.81 -9.93 -2.67
C GLN A 52 10.33 -8.50 -2.50
N LEU A 53 10.76 -8.12 -1.30
CA LEU A 53 11.38 -6.83 -1.04
C LEU A 53 12.66 -6.66 -1.86
N GLN A 54 13.50 -7.70 -1.93
CA GLN A 54 14.72 -7.68 -2.72
C GLN A 54 14.44 -7.53 -4.22
N LYS A 55 13.38 -8.14 -4.75
CA LYS A 55 12.95 -7.94 -6.15
C LYS A 55 12.56 -6.49 -6.42
N ILE A 56 11.78 -5.88 -5.52
CA ILE A 56 11.37 -4.48 -5.63
C ILE A 56 12.59 -3.55 -5.54
N GLU A 57 13.55 -3.85 -4.65
CA GLU A 57 14.81 -3.11 -4.52
C GLU A 57 15.63 -3.13 -5.82
N ASN A 58 15.78 -4.32 -6.41
CA ASN A 58 16.56 -4.52 -7.62
C ASN A 58 15.92 -3.87 -8.85
N ALA A 59 14.59 -3.83 -8.92
CA ALA A 59 13.85 -3.23 -10.03
C ALA A 59 13.80 -1.70 -9.93
N SER A 60 13.86 -1.14 -8.72
CA SER A 60 13.73 0.29 -8.48
C SER A 60 15.08 0.90 -8.08
N PRO A 61 15.86 1.48 -9.02
CA PRO A 61 17.21 2.01 -8.74
C PRO A 61 17.26 3.15 -7.70
N ARG A 62 16.11 3.74 -7.33
CA ARG A 62 16.00 4.76 -6.26
C ARG A 62 15.71 4.17 -4.87
N THR A 63 15.38 2.88 -4.79
CA THR A 63 15.03 2.20 -3.52
C THR A 63 16.26 1.64 -2.79
N HIS A 64 17.44 1.67 -3.43
CA HIS A 64 18.74 1.18 -2.95
C HIS A 64 19.26 1.76 -1.62
N LYS A 65 18.47 2.60 -0.93
CA LYS A 65 18.83 3.17 0.38
C LYS A 65 17.77 3.01 1.47
N MET A 66 16.60 2.41 1.20
CA MET A 66 15.47 2.52 2.15
C MET A 66 14.98 1.19 2.75
N ILE A 67 15.26 0.05 2.13
CA ILE A 67 14.84 -1.25 2.70
C ILE A 67 15.83 -1.71 3.79
N PHE A 68 17.10 -1.32 3.69
CA PHE A 68 18.10 -1.50 4.76
C PHE A 68 17.82 -0.69 6.04
N SER A 69 16.95 0.33 6.01
CA SER A 69 16.51 1.01 7.24
C SER A 69 15.38 0.27 7.98
N PHE A 70 14.88 -0.83 7.42
CA PHE A 70 13.81 -1.67 7.98
C PHE A 70 14.32 -3.04 8.50
N TRP A 71 15.64 -3.24 8.55
CA TRP A 71 16.35 -4.31 9.29
C TRP A 71 17.24 -3.66 10.35
#